data_AF-A0AAW4VYU9-F1
#
_entry.id   AF-A0AAW4VYU9-F1
#
_cell.length_a   1.000
_cell.length_b   1.000
_cell.length_c   1.000
_cell.angle_alpha   90.00
_cell.angle_beta   90.00
_cell.angle_gamma   90.00
#
_symmetry.space_group_name_H-M   'P 1'
#
loop_
_entity.id
_entity.type
_entity.pdbx_description
1 polymer ?
#
loop_
_entity_poly.entity_id
_entity_poly.type
_entity_poly.pdbx_seq_one_letter_code
_entity_poly.pdbx_strand_id
1 'polypeptide(L)'
;MRIKEKRMKSFVSRANVLTQAKKQAEAAKAVSDGLQYYSNNVIKAISPYAAADAGMIVVVLRHLADEMESKNVGAKEFAEWLDEHTKKPPLTETQVVKKPNMQ
;
A
#
# COMPACT_ATOMS: atom_id res chain seq x y z
N MET A 1 -21.60 23.49 3.31
CA MET A 1 -22.01 22.07 3.40
C MET A 1 -20.74 21.24 3.54
N ARG A 2 -20.45 20.64 4.72
CA ARG A 2 -19.29 19.74 4.86
C ARG A 2 -19.61 18.47 4.10
N ILE A 3 -18.94 18.22 2.98
CA ILE A 3 -18.97 16.92 2.33
C ILE A 3 -18.43 15.95 3.37
N LYS A 4 -19.32 15.13 3.97
CA LYS A 4 -18.90 14.01 4.81
C LYS A 4 -18.30 13.01 3.83
N GLU A 5 -17.01 13.19 3.55
CA GLU A 5 -16.22 12.24 2.79
C GLU A 5 -16.45 10.87 3.43
N LYS A 6 -16.93 9.91 2.63
CA LYS A 6 -17.24 8.56 3.10
C LYS A 6 -15.93 7.90 3.49
N ARG A 7 -15.46 8.15 4.71
CA ARG A 7 -14.20 7.63 5.23
C ARG A 7 -14.28 6.12 5.19
N MET A 8 -13.47 5.53 4.32
CA MET A 8 -13.32 4.09 4.23
C MET A 8 -12.91 3.59 5.63
N LYS A 9 -13.65 2.60 6.15
CA LYS A 9 -13.27 1.97 7.42
C LYS A 9 -11.90 1.31 7.22
N SER A 10 -10.98 1.55 8.15
CA SER A 10 -9.64 0.97 8.12
C SER A 10 -9.71 -0.55 7.96
N PHE A 11 -8.92 -1.09 7.03
CA PHE A 11 -8.77 -2.54 6.84
C PHE A 11 -8.26 -3.22 8.12
N VAL A 12 -7.35 -2.58 8.84
CA VAL A 12 -6.80 -3.06 10.11
C VAL A 12 -7.85 -3.05 11.21
N SER A 13 -8.63 -1.97 11.34
CA SER A 13 -9.72 -1.94 12.34
C SER A 13 -10.77 -3.01 12.06
N ARG A 14 -11.07 -3.27 10.79
CA ARG A 14 -11.97 -4.36 10.39
C ARG A 14 -11.37 -5.73 10.72
N ALA A 15 -10.09 -5.95 10.43
CA ALA A 15 -9.40 -7.19 10.76
C ALA A 15 -9.43 -7.44 12.28
N ASN A 16 -9.15 -6.43 13.10
CA ASN A 16 -9.18 -6.54 14.56
C ASN A 16 -10.55 -6.96 15.10
N VAL A 17 -11.65 -6.40 14.57
CA VAL A 17 -13.01 -6.82 14.95
C VAL A 17 -13.28 -8.29 14.58
N LEU A 18 -12.81 -8.73 13.41
CA LEU A 18 -12.97 -10.11 12.95
C LEU A 18 -12.13 -11.08 13.79
N THR A 19 -10.91 -10.69 14.17
CA THR A 19 -10.05 -11.46 15.08
C THR A 19 -10.70 -11.63 16.45
N GLN A 20 -11.29 -10.56 17.01
CA GLN A 20 -12.03 -10.62 18.29
C GLN A 20 -13.26 -11.54 18.19
N ALA A 21 -13.91 -11.56 17.03
CA ALA A 21 -15.02 -12.48 16.74
C ALA A 21 -14.57 -13.92 16.42
N LYS A 22 -13.29 -14.26 16.63
CA LYS A 22 -12.67 -15.56 16.30
C LYS A 22 -12.75 -15.96 14.82
N LYS A 23 -12.95 -14.99 13.92
CA LYS A 23 -13.04 -15.18 12.46
C LYS A 23 -11.70 -14.92 11.77
N GLN A 24 -10.71 -15.75 12.09
CA GLN A 24 -9.31 -15.54 11.65
C GLN A 24 -9.14 -15.49 10.13
N ALA A 25 -9.82 -16.35 9.38
CA ALA A 25 -9.75 -16.36 7.92
C ALA A 25 -10.30 -15.05 7.29
N GLU A 26 -11.38 -14.51 7.87
CA GLU A 26 -11.98 -13.25 7.41
C GLU A 26 -11.08 -12.06 7.76
N ALA A 27 -10.43 -12.09 8.93
CA ALA A 27 -9.46 -11.08 9.35
C ALA A 27 -8.25 -11.05 8.41
N ALA A 28 -7.67 -12.20 8.11
CA ALA A 28 -6.56 -12.33 7.16
C ALA A 28 -6.96 -11.82 5.76
N LYS A 29 -8.17 -12.16 5.30
CA LYS A 29 -8.70 -11.64 4.03
C LYS A 29 -8.82 -10.11 4.05
N ALA A 30 -9.30 -9.52 5.14
CA ALA A 30 -9.40 -8.06 5.25
C ALA A 30 -8.03 -7.36 5.16
N VAL A 31 -6.99 -7.96 5.73
CA VAL A 31 -5.61 -7.47 5.61
C VAL A 31 -5.10 -7.60 4.17
N SER A 32 -5.29 -8.77 3.55
CA SER A 32 -4.91 -9.02 2.15
C SER A 32 -5.61 -8.05 1.18
N ASP A 33 -6.91 -7.83 1.36
CA ASP A 33 -7.69 -6.86 0.57
C ASP A 33 -7.14 -5.44 0.74
N GLY A 34 -6.70 -5.08 1.95
CA GLY A 34 -6.06 -3.79 2.23
C GLY A 34 -4.71 -3.63 1.52
N LEU A 35 -3.85 -4.66 1.59
CA LEU A 35 -2.56 -4.66 0.88
C LEU A 35 -2.75 -4.53 -0.63
N GLN A 36 -3.71 -5.28 -1.21
CA GLN A 36 -4.02 -5.18 -2.63
C GLN A 36 -4.55 -3.79 -3.01
N TYR A 37 -5.45 -3.23 -2.17
CA TYR A 37 -6.03 -1.91 -2.40
C TYR A 37 -4.95 -0.81 -2.45
N TYR A 38 -4.06 -0.76 -1.45
CA TYR A 38 -2.98 0.23 -1.43
C TYR A 38 -1.97 -0.01 -2.54
N SER A 39 -1.63 -1.27 -2.84
CA SER A 39 -0.73 -1.62 -3.96
C SER A 39 -1.27 -1.09 -5.28
N ASN A 40 -2.55 -1.35 -5.59
CA ASN A 40 -3.18 -0.88 -6.83
C ASN A 40 -3.22 0.64 -6.93
N ASN A 41 -3.49 1.33 -5.82
CA ASN A 41 -3.51 2.80 -5.80
C ASN A 41 -2.12 3.40 -6.02
N VAL A 42 -1.09 2.84 -5.39
CA VAL A 42 0.30 3.28 -5.59
C VAL A 42 0.73 3.04 -7.04
N ILE A 43 0.53 1.82 -7.56
CA ILE A 43 0.86 1.48 -8.96
C ILE A 43 0.16 2.43 -9.92
N LYS A 44 -1.14 2.68 -9.72
CA LYS A 44 -1.91 3.60 -10.57
C LYS A 44 -1.42 5.05 -10.48
N ALA A 45 -0.93 5.49 -9.32
CA ALA A 45 -0.44 6.85 -9.14
C ALA A 45 0.93 7.07 -9.77
N ILE A 46 1.79 6.04 -9.82
CA ILE A 46 3.11 6.12 -10.43
C ILE A 46 3.13 5.70 -11.91
N SER A 47 2.10 5.01 -12.39
CA SER A 47 2.04 4.50 -13.77
C SER A 47 1.25 5.43 -14.72
N PRO A 48 1.70 5.57 -15.99
CA PRO A 48 2.96 5.08 -16.54
C PRO A 48 4.14 5.99 -16.17
N TYR A 49 5.32 5.42 -15.97
CA TYR A 49 6.58 6.13 -15.83
C TYR A 49 7.62 5.61 -16.84
N ALA A 50 8.65 6.42 -17.14
CA ALA A 50 9.74 5.99 -18.01
C ALA A 50 10.69 5.05 -17.27
N ALA A 51 11.16 3.98 -17.90
CA ALA A 51 12.03 2.99 -17.25
C ALA A 51 13.29 3.61 -16.59
N ALA A 52 13.82 4.69 -17.14
CA ALA A 52 14.95 5.43 -16.55
C ALA A 52 14.62 6.09 -15.20
N ASP A 53 13.36 6.49 -14.99
CA ASP A 53 12.88 7.14 -13.77
C ASP A 53 12.52 6.15 -12.66
N ALA A 54 12.55 4.83 -12.94
CA ALA A 54 12.27 3.78 -11.96
C ALA A 54 13.11 3.95 -10.69
N GLY A 55 14.40 4.27 -10.86
CA GLY A 55 15.32 4.51 -9.74
C GLY A 55 14.89 5.70 -8.87
N MET A 56 14.40 6.78 -9.47
CA MET A 56 13.90 7.95 -8.73
C MET A 56 12.65 7.61 -7.93
N ILE A 57 11.72 6.86 -8.54
CA ILE A 57 10.48 6.41 -7.87
C ILE A 57 10.81 5.54 -6.66
N VAL A 58 11.77 4.61 -6.78
CA VAL A 58 12.21 3.76 -5.67
C VAL A 58 12.76 4.59 -4.50
N VAL A 59 13.61 5.59 -4.79
CA VAL A 59 14.18 6.46 -3.75
C VAL A 59 13.08 7.25 -3.02
N VAL A 60 12.15 7.85 -3.77
CA VAL A 60 11.04 8.62 -3.19
C VAL A 60 10.14 7.73 -2.32
N LEU A 61 9.75 6.55 -2.80
CA LEU A 61 8.88 5.65 -2.04
C LEU A 61 9.52 5.16 -0.74
N ARG A 62 10.83 4.88 -0.74
CA ARG A 62 11.58 4.51 0.47
C ARG A 62 11.63 5.66 1.47
N HIS A 63 11.98 6.86 1.00
CA HIS A 63 12.01 8.03 1.88
C HIS A 63 10.65 8.32 2.51
N LEU A 64 9.56 8.21 1.74
CA LEU A 64 8.21 8.37 2.28
C LEU A 64 7.86 7.29 3.33
N ALA A 65 8.28 6.04 3.11
CA ALA A 65 8.09 4.97 4.10
C ALA A 65 8.85 5.26 5.40
N ASP A 66 10.13 5.64 5.31
CA ASP A 66 10.98 5.98 6.46
C ASP A 66 10.39 7.15 7.26
N GLU A 67 9.88 8.18 6.58
CA GLU A 67 9.21 9.32 7.19
C GLU A 67 7.90 8.93 7.88
N MET A 68 7.14 7.98 7.32
CA MET A 68 5.92 7.49 7.94
C MET A 68 6.21 6.65 9.19
N GLU A 69 7.22 5.81 9.14
CA GLU A 69 7.66 4.99 10.28
C GLU A 69 8.20 5.86 11.42
N SER A 70 9.04 6.85 11.11
CA SER A 70 9.62 7.75 12.11
C SER A 70 8.59 8.64 12.81
N LYS A 71 7.51 9.00 12.12
CA LYS A 71 6.46 9.90 12.65
C LYS A 71 5.34 9.17 13.40
N ASN A 72 5.20 7.85 13.24
CA ASN A 72 4.07 7.10 13.79
C ASN A 72 4.54 5.95 14.69
N VAL A 73 4.37 6.14 16.00
CA VAL A 73 4.70 5.14 17.04
C VAL A 73 3.87 3.88 16.81
N GLY A 74 4.52 2.76 16.46
CA GLY A 74 3.87 1.48 16.16
C GLY A 74 3.73 1.15 14.67
N ALA A 75 4.02 2.09 13.76
CA ALA A 75 3.91 1.84 12.32
C ALA A 75 4.98 0.88 11.81
N LYS A 76 6.21 1.02 12.32
CA LYS A 76 7.34 0.17 11.96
C LYS A 76 7.11 -1.27 12.38
N GLU A 77 6.77 -1.50 13.65
CA GLU A 77 6.51 -2.83 14.19
C GLU A 77 5.34 -3.51 13.47
N PHE A 78 4.31 -2.73 13.11
CA PHE A 78 3.19 -3.25 12.35
C PHE A 78 3.56 -3.59 10.89
N ALA A 79 4.40 -2.78 10.24
CA ALA A 79 4.89 -3.05 8.89
C ALA A 79 5.76 -4.31 8.85
N GLU A 80 6.68 -4.47 9.80
CA GLU A 80 7.50 -5.67 9.97
C GLU A 80 6.62 -6.91 10.19
N TRP A 81 5.64 -6.82 11.09
CA TRP A 81 4.69 -7.91 11.33
C TRP A 81 3.93 -8.31 10.07
N LEU A 82 3.45 -7.34 9.28
CA LEU A 82 2.77 -7.59 8.02
C LEU A 82 3.70 -8.27 7.01
N ASP A 83 4.97 -7.90 6.95
CA ASP A 83 5.93 -8.51 6.02
C ASP A 83 6.15 -10.00 6.32
N GLU A 84 6.26 -10.35 7.60
CA GLU A 84 6.45 -11.74 8.04
C GLU A 84 5.18 -12.60 7.90
N HIS A 85 4.00 -12.02 8.12
CA HIS A 85 2.76 -12.78 8.28
C HIS A 85 1.82 -12.70 7.07
N THR A 86 2.16 -11.94 6.04
CA THR A 86 1.33 -11.81 4.84
C THR A 86 2.14 -12.06 3.57
N LYS A 87 1.47 -12.60 2.55
CA LYS A 87 2.06 -12.66 1.21
C LYS A 87 1.75 -11.34 0.50
N LYS A 88 2.81 -10.60 0.14
CA LYS A 88 2.69 -9.41 -0.70
C LYS A 88 1.98 -9.78 -2.00
N PRO A 89 0.91 -9.06 -2.39
CA PRO A 89 0.20 -9.35 -3.63
C PRO A 89 1.14 -9.20 -4.84
N PRO A 90 0.96 -10.00 -5.90
CA PRO A 90 1.76 -9.86 -7.11
C PRO A 90 1.51 -8.49 -7.74
N LEU A 91 2.59 -7.79 -8.10
CA LEU A 91 2.51 -6.52 -8.81
C LEU A 91 2.35 -6.81 -10.30
N THR A 92 1.19 -6.50 -10.86
CA THR A 92 1.02 -6.47 -12.33
C THR A 92 1.29 -5.04 -12.78
N GLU A 93 2.55 -4.77 -13.12
CA GLU A 93 2.98 -3.46 -13.60
C GLU A 93 2.90 -3.40 -15.12
N THR A 94 2.14 -2.46 -15.67
CA THR A 94 2.13 -2.18 -17.10
C THR A 94 3.24 -1.18 -17.41
N GLN A 95 4.42 -1.66 -17.80
CA GLN A 95 5.46 -0.79 -18.33
C GLN A 95 5.00 -0.25 -19.68
N VAL A 96 4.73 1.06 -19.75
CA VAL A 96 4.53 1.72 -21.03
C VAL A 96 5.88 2.23 -21.48
N VAL A 97 6.56 1.48 -22.36
CA VAL A 97 7.74 1.95 -23.07
C VAL A 97 7.29 2.99 -24.11
N LYS A 98 6.87 4.17 -23.66
CA LYS A 98 6.77 5.33 -24.54
C LYS A 98 8.18 5.85 -24.74
N LYS A 99 8.61 5.94 -26.01
CA LYS A 99 9.90 6.54 -26.37
C LYS A 99 10.01 7.89 -25.64
N PRO A 100 11.13 8.16 -24.95
CA PRO A 100 11.32 9.45 -24.31
C PRO A 100 11.14 10.54 -25.37
N ASN A 101 10.37 11.58 -25.04
CA ASN A 101 10.41 12.81 -25.82
C ASN A 101 11.82 13.39 -25.60
N MET A 102 12.71 13.14 -26.56
CA MET A 102 13.95 13.89 -26.66
C MET A 102 13.56 15.33 -26.99
N GLN A 103 13.60 16.22 -26.00
CA GLN A 103 13.65 17.66 -26.24
C GLN A 103 15.05 18.04 -26.70
#